data_AF-A0A917NSJ6-F1
#
_entry.id   AF-A0A917NSJ6-F1
#
_cell.length_a   1.000
_cell.length_b   1.000
_cell.length_c   1.000
_cell.angle_alpha   90.00
_cell.angle_beta   90.00
_cell.angle_gamma   90.00
#
_symmetry.space_group_name_H-M   'P 1'
#
loop_
_entity.id
_entity.type
_entity.pdbx_description
1 polymer ?
#
loop_
_entity_poly.entity_id
_entity_poly.type
_entity_poly.pdbx_seq_one_letter_code
_entity_poly.pdbx_strand_id
1 'polypeptide(L)'
;MVDAGCGNGKYVQRLCEGRPDLFRLCPDNAPGFLAGVPGPVAVADVTRLPPPRGSVDAALALHRPYFVPDVPRAVRELSRAVARTGW
;
A
#
# COMPACT_ATOMS: atom_id res chain seq x y z
N MET A 1 1.21 7.03 -4.84
CA MET A 1 0.95 6.57 -3.45
C MET A 1 0.80 5.06 -3.39
N VAL A 2 1.09 4.44 -2.24
CA VAL A 2 0.87 3.01 -1.96
C VAL A 2 -0.03 2.85 -0.73
N ASP A 3 -1.02 1.96 -0.78
CA ASP A 3 -1.77 1.52 0.40
C ASP A 3 -1.44 0.04 0.69
N ALA A 4 -0.48 -0.19 1.58
CA ALA A 4 0.06 -1.50 1.85
C ALA A 4 -0.81 -2.31 2.81
N GLY A 5 -1.20 -3.50 2.36
CA GLY A 5 -2.20 -4.30 3.08
C GLY A 5 -3.60 -3.71 2.93
N CYS A 6 -3.94 -3.28 1.71
CA CYS A 6 -5.20 -2.62 1.39
C CYS A 6 -6.46 -3.48 1.64
N GLY A 7 -6.29 -4.80 1.87
CA GLY A 7 -7.38 -5.73 2.09
C GLY A 7 -8.39 -5.68 0.95
N ASN A 8 -9.67 -5.59 1.31
CA ASN A 8 -10.78 -5.48 0.35
C ASN A 8 -10.95 -4.07 -0.25
N GLY A 9 -10.02 -3.15 0.01
CA GLY A 9 -9.97 -1.84 -0.63
C GLY A 9 -11.00 -0.83 -0.12
N LYS A 10 -11.64 -1.02 1.05
CA LYS A 10 -12.59 -0.04 1.60
C LYS A 10 -12.00 1.37 1.74
N TYR A 11 -10.76 1.48 2.21
CA TYR A 11 -10.08 2.77 2.34
C TYR A 11 -9.73 3.34 0.97
N VAL A 12 -9.16 2.51 0.10
CA VAL A 12 -8.87 2.84 -1.29
C VAL A 12 -10.10 3.39 -1.99
N GLN A 13 -11.25 2.73 -1.89
CA GLN A 13 -12.50 3.13 -2.51
C GLN A 13 -12.90 4.55 -2.09
N ARG A 14 -12.86 4.86 -0.79
CA ARG A 14 -13.16 6.20 -0.28
C ARG A 14 -12.18 7.25 -0.79
N LEU A 15 -10.91 6.88 -0.92
CA LEU A 15 -9.88 7.73 -1.49
C LEU A 15 -10.10 7.97 -2.99
N CYS A 16 -10.57 6.96 -3.74
CA CYS A 16 -10.96 7.10 -5.15
C CYS A 16 -12.03 8.18 -5.32
N GLU A 17 -13.04 8.14 -4.47
CA GLU A 17 -14.20 9.03 -4.53
C GLU A 17 -13.82 10.48 -4.21
N GLY A 18 -12.95 10.69 -3.21
CA GLY A 18 -12.52 12.02 -2.79
C GLY A 18 -11.36 12.62 -3.60
N ARG A 19 -10.51 11.78 -4.19
CA ARG A 19 -9.27 12.17 -4.89
C ARG A 19 -9.02 11.26 -6.11
N PRO A 20 -9.86 11.35 -7.15
CA PRO A 20 -9.73 10.51 -8.34
C PRO A 20 -8.45 10.79 -9.14
N ASP A 21 -7.82 11.95 -8.92
CA ASP A 21 -6.55 12.37 -9.52
C ASP A 21 -5.32 11.60 -9.01
N LEU A 22 -5.43 10.92 -7.86
CA LEU A 22 -4.28 10.26 -7.24
C LEU A 22 -3.96 8.91 -7.88
N PHE A 23 -2.75 8.80 -8.42
CA PHE A 23 -2.19 7.51 -8.81
C PHE A 23 -1.86 6.66 -7.58
N ARG A 24 -2.37 5.43 -7.56
CA ARG A 24 -2.26 4.52 -6.42
C ARG A 24 -1.94 3.09 -6.86
N LEU A 25 -1.21 2.39 -6.00
CA LEU A 25 -1.01 0.95 -6.04
C LEU A 25 -1.48 0.36 -4.72
N CYS A 26 -2.29 -0.70 -4.78
CA CYS A 26 -2.89 -1.32 -3.60
C CYS A 26 -2.36 -2.76 -3.46
N PRO A 27 -1.21 -2.96 -2.79
CA PRO A 27 -0.69 -4.30 -2.53
C PRO A 27 -1.35 -4.98 -1.34
N ASP A 28 -1.62 -6.28 -1.45
CA ASP A 28 -1.99 -7.15 -0.32
C ASP A 28 -1.41 -8.56 -0.51
N ASN A 29 -1.14 -9.28 0.57
CA ASN A 29 -0.61 -10.64 0.50
C ASN A 29 -1.71 -11.71 0.37
N ALA A 30 -2.97 -11.34 0.58
CA ALA A 30 -4.13 -12.21 0.44
C ALA A 30 -4.86 -11.90 -0.90
N PRO A 31 -4.59 -12.68 -1.97
CA PRO A 31 -5.12 -12.41 -3.31
C PRO A 31 -6.66 -12.40 -3.36
N GLY A 32 -7.32 -13.16 -2.48
CA GLY A 32 -8.78 -13.20 -2.40
C GLY A 32 -9.43 -11.85 -2.09
N PHE A 33 -8.72 -10.91 -1.47
CA PHE A 33 -9.26 -9.58 -1.22
C PHE A 33 -9.18 -8.64 -2.44
N LEU A 34 -8.23 -8.86 -3.34
CA LEU A 34 -7.93 -7.92 -4.42
C LEU A 34 -8.95 -7.92 -5.55
N ALA A 35 -9.76 -8.99 -5.68
CA ALA A 35 -10.72 -9.14 -6.77
C ALA A 35 -11.77 -8.01 -6.84
N GLY A 36 -12.07 -7.35 -5.70
CA GLY A 36 -13.03 -6.25 -5.63
C GLY A 36 -12.40 -4.85 -5.51
N VAL A 37 -11.06 -4.74 -5.56
CA VAL A 37 -10.37 -3.48 -5.30
C VAL A 37 -10.24 -2.66 -6.58
N PRO A 38 -10.70 -1.40 -6.61
CA PRO A 38 -10.66 -0.58 -7.81
C PRO A 38 -9.26 -0.05 -8.13
N GLY A 39 -8.81 -0.28 -9.36
CA GLY A 39 -7.58 0.28 -9.90
C GLY A 39 -6.38 -0.68 -9.79
N PRO A 40 -5.13 -0.14 -9.86
CA PRO A 40 -3.94 -0.97 -9.83
C PRO A 40 -3.77 -1.70 -8.49
N VAL A 41 -3.72 -3.02 -8.56
CA VAL A 41 -3.52 -3.92 -7.42
C VAL A 41 -2.30 -4.81 -7.66
N ALA A 42 -1.68 -5.28 -6.59
CA ALA A 42 -0.60 -6.27 -6.67
C ALA A 42 -0.68 -7.25 -5.52
N VAL A 43 -0.35 -8.52 -5.77
CA VAL A 43 -0.10 -9.46 -4.68
C VAL A 43 1.32 -9.22 -4.18
N ALA A 44 1.47 -8.70 -2.95
CA ALA A 44 2.79 -8.44 -2.38
C ALA A 44 2.76 -8.47 -0.85
N ASP A 45 3.90 -8.84 -0.26
CA ASP A 45 4.13 -8.72 1.17
C ASP A 45 4.60 -7.29 1.51
N VAL A 46 4.15 -6.75 2.63
CA VAL A 46 4.52 -5.38 3.06
C VAL A 46 6.02 -5.23 3.34
N THR A 47 6.74 -6.34 3.56
CA THR A 47 8.20 -6.36 3.73
C THR A 47 8.97 -6.43 2.41
N ARG A 48 8.27 -6.48 1.25
CA ARG A 48 8.85 -6.45 -0.09
C ARG A 48 7.85 -5.85 -1.10
N LEU A 49 7.80 -4.53 -1.14
CA LEU A 49 6.86 -3.77 -1.95
C LEU A 49 7.33 -3.65 -3.42
N PRO A 50 6.41 -3.69 -4.41
CA PRO A 50 6.76 -3.56 -5.82
C PRO A 50 7.43 -2.24 -6.24
N PRO A 51 7.02 -1.05 -5.72
CA PRO A 51 7.60 0.20 -6.16
C PRO A 51 9.11 0.31 -5.88
N PRO A 52 9.89 0.95 -6.77
CA PRO A 52 11.29 1.28 -6.51
C PRO A 52 11.50 2.17 -5.29
N ARG A 53 12.77 2.35 -4.90
CA ARG A 53 13.12 3.23 -3.79
C ARG A 53 12.77 4.68 -4.16
N GLY A 54 12.14 5.40 -3.25
CA GLY A 54 11.85 6.82 -3.39
C GLY A 54 10.92 7.18 -4.55
N SER A 55 10.14 6.22 -5.05
CA SER A 55 9.32 6.40 -6.25
C SER A 55 7.87 6.77 -5.96
N VAL A 56 7.46 6.84 -4.70
CA VAL A 56 6.09 7.22 -4.33
C VAL A 56 6.10 8.41 -3.37
N ASP A 57 5.16 9.33 -3.56
CA ASP A 57 5.02 10.50 -2.68
C ASP A 57 4.46 10.15 -1.31
N ALA A 58 3.79 9.00 -1.19
CA ALA A 58 3.20 8.56 0.06
C ALA A 58 3.03 7.04 0.18
N ALA A 59 3.12 6.52 1.41
CA ALA A 59 2.80 5.12 1.74
C ALA A 59 1.93 5.02 3.02
N LEU A 60 0.84 4.29 2.91
CA LEU A 60 -0.11 4.02 4.00
C LEU A 60 -0.09 2.53 4.39
N ALA A 61 -0.34 2.25 5.67
CA ALA A 61 -0.47 0.90 6.20
C ALA A 61 -1.45 0.89 7.40
N LEU A 62 -2.74 1.14 7.13
CA LEU A 62 -3.71 1.52 8.16
C LEU A 62 -4.27 0.35 9.00
N HIS A 63 -4.24 -0.89 8.47
CA HIS A 63 -5.02 -2.01 9.06
C HIS A 63 -4.22 -3.28 9.33
N ARG A 64 -2.89 -3.29 9.16
CA ARG A 64 -2.06 -4.51 9.27
C ARG A 64 -1.04 -4.63 10.41
N PRO A 65 -0.79 -3.67 11.33
CA PRO A 65 0.36 -3.80 12.21
C PRO A 65 0.33 -5.02 13.17
N TYR A 66 -0.82 -5.68 13.39
CA TYR A 66 -0.91 -6.87 14.26
C TYR A 66 -0.59 -8.21 13.57
N PHE A 67 -0.65 -8.29 12.24
CA PHE A 67 -0.41 -9.54 11.49
C PHE A 67 0.91 -9.53 10.70
N VAL A 68 1.70 -8.46 10.82
CA VAL A 68 3.02 -8.37 10.21
C VAL A 68 4.03 -9.01 11.16
N PRO A 69 4.69 -10.13 10.78
CA PRO A 69 5.62 -10.82 11.67
C PRO A 69 6.86 -9.99 12.03
N ASP A 70 7.26 -9.07 11.15
CA ASP A 70 8.43 -8.20 11.32
C ASP A 70 8.05 -6.75 11.00
N VAL A 71 7.44 -6.08 12.00
CA VAL A 71 7.03 -4.67 11.90
C VAL A 71 8.22 -3.75 11.55
N PRO A 72 9.42 -3.86 12.18
CA PRO A 72 10.57 -3.05 11.79
C PRO A 72 10.95 -3.19 10.31
N ARG A 73 10.90 -4.40 9.75
CA ARG A 73 11.17 -4.61 8.33
C ARG A 73 10.09 -4.01 7.44
N ALA A 74 8.83 -4.12 7.81
CA ALA A 74 7.74 -3.48 7.08
C ALA A 74 7.88 -1.96 7.07
N VAL A 75 8.21 -1.34 8.22
CA VAL A 75 8.47 0.10 8.30
C VAL A 75 9.65 0.49 7.40
N ARG A 76 10.77 -0.25 7.43
CA ARG A 76 11.91 0.01 6.53
C ARG A 76 11.54 -0.08 5.06
N GLU A 77 10.69 -1.03 4.69
CA GLU A 77 10.26 -1.22 3.31
C GLU A 77 9.30 -0.11 2.84
N LEU A 78 8.39 0.33 3.70
CA LEU A 78 7.54 1.50 3.44
C LEU A 78 8.41 2.76 3.25
N SER A 79 9.32 3.03 4.18
CA SER A 79 10.25 4.17 4.08
C SER A 79 11.19 4.06 2.88
N ARG A 80 11.53 2.85 2.41
CA ARG A 80 12.30 2.66 1.18
C ARG A 80 11.52 3.20 -0.01
N ALA A 81 10.24 2.88 -0.13
CA ALA A 81 9.44 3.26 -1.29
C ALA A 81 9.15 4.77 -1.35
N VAL A 82 8.98 5.41 -0.18
CA VAL A 82 8.63 6.83 -0.06
C VAL A 82 9.78 7.75 -0.48
N ALA A 83 9.48 8.75 -1.31
CA ALA A 83 10.40 9.79 -1.71
C ALA A 83 10.89 10.58 -0.50
N ARG A 84 12.08 11.21 -0.57
CA ARG A 84 12.68 11.93 0.57
C ARG A 84 11.77 13.02 1.17
N THR A 85 10.89 13.60 0.37
CA THR A 85 9.93 14.65 0.75
C THR A 85 8.50 14.11 0.91
N GLY A 86 8.31 12.80 0.72
CA GLY A 86 7.03 12.14 0.86
C GLY A 86 6.70 11.77 2.30
N TRP A 87 5.52 11.19 2.51
CA TRP A 87 4.98 10.87 3.83
C TRP A 87 4.49 9.43 3.98
#